data_AF-A0A370EW61-F1
#
_entry.id   AF-A0A370EW61-F1
#
_cell.length_a   1.000
_cell.length_b   1.000
_cell.length_c   1.000
_cell.angle_alpha   90.00
_cell.angle_beta   90.00
_cell.angle_gamma   90.00
#
_symmetry.space_group_name_H-M   'P 1'
#
loop_
_entity.id
_entity.type
_entity.pdbx_description
1 polymer ?
#
loop_
_entity_poly.entity_id
_entity_poly.type
_entity_poly.pdbx_seq_one_letter_code
_entity_poly.pdbx_strand_id
1 'polypeptide(L)'
;MTAEELNKLRSCTKMFMNHVYWFQQSFGLLPNREHLGTSINFLDLQEFRDEFCEELINTIPEWVYSNTKAECILNDLLSEGRSTLNAQSALRQNTFKKFRNSDSRDITLQGQFGELLLFNFLQHFFDAIPLLRKMPITTSTAMERFGADAIHYNYKDGKNLFFLGEAKTYTANYRFNQAIKDAIESILNTYKNHRKEMGLYIYDSFISDELIEIARSYKNGTLKEAEIHLVSIITYSETKTFEKKSEKQIKEEIEKIVADRGAKVERAVFEMIDIGLHPRFNYIIFPVWDLDQLIIQFQNLIGK
;
A
#
# COMPACT_ATOMS: atom_id res chain seq x y z
N MET A 1 -20.39 -8.43 -10.65
CA MET A 1 -19.64 -9.03 -9.55
C MET A 1 -20.30 -8.63 -8.24
N THR A 2 -20.59 -9.58 -7.36
CA THR A 2 -21.20 -9.37 -6.05
C THR A 2 -20.15 -9.00 -5.01
N ALA A 3 -20.58 -8.47 -3.84
CA ALA A 3 -19.68 -8.19 -2.73
C ALA A 3 -18.98 -9.47 -2.20
N GLU A 4 -19.64 -10.63 -2.29
CA GLU A 4 -19.06 -11.91 -1.88
C GLU A 4 -17.95 -12.37 -2.84
N GLU A 5 -18.15 -12.19 -4.14
CA GLU A 5 -17.13 -12.48 -5.16
C GLU A 5 -15.90 -11.58 -4.98
N LEU A 6 -16.11 -10.29 -4.68
CA LEU A 6 -15.03 -9.37 -4.35
C LEU A 6 -14.23 -9.79 -3.11
N ASN A 7 -14.92 -10.23 -2.05
CA ASN A 7 -14.26 -10.65 -0.83
C ASN A 7 -13.34 -11.87 -1.04
N LYS A 8 -13.63 -12.75 -2.01
CA LYS A 8 -12.76 -13.89 -2.36
C LYS A 8 -11.45 -13.46 -3.03
N LEU A 9 -11.39 -12.25 -3.57
CA LEU A 9 -10.22 -11.67 -4.21
C LEU A 9 -9.36 -10.82 -3.26
N ARG A 10 -9.79 -10.65 -2.01
CA ARG A 10 -9.04 -9.92 -0.98
C ARG A 10 -7.89 -10.76 -0.45
N SER A 11 -6.78 -10.08 -0.19
CA SER A 11 -5.71 -10.61 0.62
C SER A 11 -6.07 -10.73 2.08
N CYS A 12 -5.46 -11.72 2.75
CA CYS A 12 -5.58 -11.84 4.19
C CYS A 12 -4.61 -10.87 4.90
N THR A 13 -5.13 -9.72 5.34
CA THR A 13 -4.33 -8.72 6.06
C THR A 13 -4.42 -8.83 7.58
N LYS A 14 -5.22 -9.76 8.10
CA LYS A 14 -5.59 -9.82 9.53
C LYS A 14 -4.37 -9.96 10.46
N MET A 15 -3.46 -10.88 10.14
CA MET A 15 -2.30 -11.14 11.00
C MET A 15 -1.31 -9.97 11.00
N PHE A 16 -1.09 -9.36 9.82
CA PHE A 16 -0.34 -8.11 9.72
C PHE A 16 -0.98 -6.98 10.56
N MET A 17 -2.30 -6.79 10.44
CA MET A 17 -2.99 -5.70 11.15
C MET A 17 -3.04 -5.87 12.67
N ASN A 18 -2.85 -7.08 13.22
CA ASN A 18 -2.68 -7.26 14.67
C ASN A 18 -1.42 -6.55 15.20
N HIS A 19 -0.42 -6.36 14.34
CA HIS A 19 0.84 -5.68 14.63
C HIS A 19 0.83 -4.20 14.19
N VAL A 20 -0.34 -3.68 13.82
CA VAL A 20 -0.55 -2.27 13.47
C VAL A 20 -1.53 -1.64 14.45
N TYR A 21 -1.09 -0.58 15.12
CA TYR A 21 -2.01 0.32 15.80
C TYR A 21 -2.49 1.38 14.83
N TRP A 22 -3.78 1.73 14.88
CA TRP A 22 -4.34 2.76 14.01
C TRP A 22 -5.44 3.55 14.69
N PHE A 23 -5.65 4.77 14.20
CA PHE A 23 -6.63 5.72 14.69
C PHE A 23 -7.05 6.67 13.56
N GLN A 24 -8.17 7.36 13.74
CA GLN A 24 -8.72 8.30 12.77
C GLN A 24 -8.87 9.69 13.39
N GLN A 25 -8.37 10.70 12.67
CA GLN A 25 -8.56 12.10 13.04
C GLN A 25 -8.28 13.01 11.83
N SER A 26 -8.59 14.30 11.95
CA SER A 26 -8.30 15.27 10.88
C SER A 26 -6.81 15.63 10.75
N PHE A 27 -6.04 15.48 11.83
CA PHE A 27 -4.63 15.89 11.93
C PHE A 27 -4.37 17.37 11.61
N GLY A 28 -5.41 18.20 11.45
CA GLY A 28 -5.28 19.55 10.94
C GLY A 28 -4.86 19.64 9.46
N LEU A 29 -4.84 18.53 8.73
CA LEU A 29 -4.54 18.48 7.30
C LEU A 29 -5.72 18.98 6.46
N LEU A 30 -5.45 19.37 5.21
CA LEU A 30 -6.50 19.56 4.21
C LEU A 30 -6.45 18.41 3.19
N PRO A 31 -7.58 17.93 2.68
CA PRO A 31 -8.95 18.33 3.02
C PRO A 31 -9.30 18.07 4.48
N ASN A 32 -10.09 18.98 5.09
CA ASN A 32 -10.47 18.87 6.50
C ASN A 32 -11.53 17.76 6.68
N ARG A 33 -11.05 16.55 6.88
CA ARG A 33 -11.83 15.33 7.12
C ARG A 33 -10.96 14.35 7.90
N GLU A 34 -11.55 13.27 8.36
CA GLU A 34 -10.76 12.20 8.99
C GLU A 34 -9.86 11.50 7.97
N HIS A 35 -8.61 11.34 8.37
CA HIS A 35 -7.58 10.54 7.70
C HIS A 35 -7.12 9.45 8.66
N LEU A 36 -6.18 8.60 8.23
CA LEU A 36 -5.66 7.50 9.05
C LEU A 36 -4.28 7.85 9.61
N GLY A 37 -4.10 7.59 10.90
CA GLY A 37 -2.81 7.55 11.56
C GLY A 37 -2.52 6.11 11.93
N THR A 38 -1.30 5.63 11.69
CA THR A 38 -0.88 4.27 11.99
C THR A 38 0.44 4.28 12.74
N SER A 39 0.75 3.20 13.44
CA SER A 39 2.08 2.91 13.99
C SER A 39 2.28 1.41 14.10
N ILE A 40 3.52 0.97 14.30
CA ILE A 40 3.76 -0.39 14.77
C ILE A 40 3.05 -0.51 16.12
N ASN A 41 2.35 -1.62 16.34
CA ASN A 41 1.62 -1.85 17.57
C ASN A 41 2.57 -2.15 18.73
N PHE A 42 2.07 -1.96 19.95
CA PHE A 42 2.79 -2.23 21.17
C PHE A 42 2.02 -3.24 22.01
N LEU A 43 2.76 -4.08 22.73
CA LEU A 43 2.26 -4.87 23.85
C LEU A 43 3.00 -4.40 25.10
N ASP A 44 2.26 -3.84 26.04
CA ASP A 44 2.86 -3.15 27.21
C ASP A 44 3.85 -2.06 26.76
N LEU A 45 5.16 -2.25 26.99
CA LEU A 45 6.21 -1.30 26.60
C LEU A 45 7.03 -1.74 25.36
N GLN A 46 6.72 -2.93 24.82
CA GLN A 46 7.45 -3.55 23.72
C GLN A 46 6.76 -3.27 22.39
N GLU A 47 7.54 -2.83 21.40
CA GLU A 47 7.07 -2.63 20.03
C GLU A 47 7.13 -3.96 19.28
N PHE A 48 6.06 -4.32 18.55
CA PHE A 48 6.01 -5.52 17.70
C PHE A 48 6.83 -5.39 16.41
N ARG A 49 8.05 -4.85 16.50
CA ARG A 49 8.86 -4.50 15.34
C ARG A 49 9.18 -5.70 14.47
N ASP A 50 9.55 -6.80 15.10
CA ASP A 50 9.97 -8.03 14.43
C ASP A 50 8.77 -8.71 13.76
N GLU A 51 7.71 -8.91 14.53
CA GLU A 51 6.47 -9.54 14.09
C GLU A 51 5.77 -8.71 13.00
N PHE A 52 5.84 -7.38 13.09
CA PHE A 52 5.34 -6.49 12.05
C PHE A 52 6.06 -6.75 10.71
N CYS A 53 7.39 -6.88 10.72
CA CYS A 53 8.15 -7.14 9.50
C CYS A 53 7.87 -8.53 8.95
N GLU A 54 7.82 -9.54 9.83
CA GLU A 54 7.51 -10.92 9.46
C GLU A 54 6.13 -11.05 8.80
N GLU A 55 5.10 -10.49 9.44
CA GLU A 55 3.74 -10.54 8.91
C GLU A 55 3.58 -9.69 7.64
N LEU A 56 4.24 -8.53 7.54
CA LEU A 56 4.24 -7.74 6.31
C LEU A 56 4.84 -8.55 5.14
N ILE A 57 5.97 -9.20 5.36
CA ILE A 57 6.67 -10.02 4.36
C ILE A 57 5.84 -11.23 3.95
N ASN A 58 5.05 -11.80 4.85
CA ASN A 58 4.14 -12.91 4.54
C ASN A 58 3.05 -12.52 3.53
N THR A 59 2.82 -11.22 3.29
CA THR A 59 1.86 -10.72 2.28
C THR A 59 2.44 -10.58 0.87
N ILE A 60 3.76 -10.68 0.70
CA ILE A 60 4.44 -10.57 -0.60
C ILE A 60 3.85 -11.52 -1.66
N PRO A 61 3.55 -12.81 -1.36
CA PRO A 61 2.99 -13.70 -2.37
C PRO A 61 1.69 -13.19 -3.01
N GLU A 62 0.80 -12.59 -2.22
CA GLU A 62 -0.50 -12.09 -2.68
C GLU A 62 -0.39 -10.69 -3.33
N TRP A 63 0.66 -9.94 -2.96
CA TRP A 63 1.07 -8.73 -3.68
C TRP A 63 1.54 -9.08 -5.10
N VAL A 64 2.37 -10.12 -5.23
CA VAL A 64 2.91 -10.56 -6.52
C VAL A 64 1.83 -11.22 -7.39
N TYR A 65 1.10 -12.20 -6.87
CA TYR A 65 0.16 -13.01 -7.66
C TYR A 65 -1.29 -12.85 -7.17
N SER A 66 -2.24 -12.93 -8.10
CA SER A 66 -3.64 -13.19 -7.74
C SER A 66 -3.79 -14.60 -7.18
N ASN A 67 -4.86 -14.84 -6.41
CA ASN A 67 -5.19 -16.15 -5.85
C ASN A 67 -5.27 -17.22 -6.96
N THR A 68 -5.98 -16.92 -8.05
CA THR A 68 -6.10 -17.79 -9.23
C THR A 68 -4.74 -18.10 -9.86
N LYS A 69 -3.86 -17.11 -9.99
CA LYS A 69 -2.51 -17.34 -10.56
C LYS A 69 -1.63 -18.16 -9.63
N ALA A 70 -1.68 -17.91 -8.33
CA ALA A 70 -0.95 -18.67 -7.33
C ALA A 70 -1.40 -20.14 -7.30
N GLU A 71 -2.71 -20.39 -7.39
CA GLU A 71 -3.29 -21.73 -7.45
C GLU A 71 -2.85 -22.49 -8.72
N CYS A 72 -2.88 -21.85 -9.88
CA CYS A 72 -2.36 -22.46 -11.12
C CYS A 72 -0.88 -22.86 -10.97
N ILE A 73 -0.03 -21.96 -10.44
CA ILE A 73 1.40 -22.25 -10.23
C ILE A 73 1.58 -23.42 -9.23
N LEU A 74 0.78 -23.47 -8.16
CA LEU A 74 0.82 -24.57 -7.20
C LEU A 74 0.42 -25.90 -7.84
N ASN A 75 -0.62 -25.91 -8.65
CA ASN A 75 -1.07 -27.11 -9.36
C ASN A 75 0.00 -27.62 -10.35
N ASP A 76 0.66 -26.73 -11.08
CA ASP A 76 1.78 -27.07 -11.97
C ASP A 76 2.93 -27.70 -11.17
N LEU A 77 3.35 -27.06 -10.07
CA LEU A 77 4.41 -27.56 -9.19
C LEU A 77 4.06 -28.93 -8.57
N LEU A 78 2.80 -29.17 -8.21
CA LEU A 78 2.33 -30.47 -7.72
C LEU A 78 2.42 -31.53 -8.83
N SER A 79 2.06 -31.18 -10.07
CA SER A 79 2.14 -32.08 -11.22
C SER A 79 3.57 -32.49 -11.59
N GLU A 80 4.57 -31.67 -11.24
CA GLU A 80 6.00 -32.02 -11.32
C GLU A 80 6.44 -33.08 -10.28
N GLY A 81 5.52 -33.54 -9.41
CA GLY A 81 5.81 -34.55 -8.38
C GLY A 81 6.25 -33.95 -7.03
N ARG A 82 6.06 -32.66 -6.81
CA ARG A 82 6.35 -32.01 -5.51
C ARG A 82 5.23 -32.30 -4.50
N SER A 83 5.58 -32.38 -3.22
CA SER A 83 4.58 -32.34 -2.14
C SER A 83 4.00 -30.94 -1.98
N THR A 84 2.84 -30.81 -1.34
CA THR A 84 2.19 -29.50 -1.08
C THR A 84 3.12 -28.51 -0.38
N LEU A 85 3.82 -28.93 0.67
CA LEU A 85 4.76 -28.07 1.39
C LEU A 85 5.94 -27.64 0.52
N ASN A 86 6.44 -28.53 -0.34
CA ASN A 86 7.52 -28.20 -1.27
C ASN A 86 7.05 -27.22 -2.36
N ALA A 87 5.84 -27.41 -2.90
CA ALA A 87 5.24 -26.52 -3.88
C ALA A 87 5.00 -25.11 -3.31
N GLN A 88 4.48 -25.01 -2.08
CA GLN A 88 4.30 -23.73 -1.39
C GLN A 88 5.63 -23.00 -1.16
N SER A 89 6.68 -23.72 -0.75
CA SER A 89 8.02 -23.17 -0.58
C SER A 89 8.60 -22.67 -1.91
N ALA A 90 8.43 -23.43 -3.00
CA ALA A 90 8.87 -23.02 -4.33
C ALA A 90 8.10 -21.79 -4.85
N LEU A 91 6.78 -21.73 -4.65
CA LEU A 91 5.97 -20.54 -4.95
C LEU A 91 6.49 -19.32 -4.19
N ARG A 92 6.72 -19.45 -2.88
CA ARG A 92 7.26 -18.37 -2.04
C ARG A 92 8.62 -17.91 -2.55
N GLN A 93 9.55 -18.82 -2.84
CA GLN A 93 10.85 -18.41 -3.39
C GLN A 93 10.72 -17.63 -4.71
N ASN A 94 9.78 -18.03 -5.58
CA ASN A 94 9.52 -17.35 -6.84
C ASN A 94 8.93 -15.94 -6.64
N THR A 95 8.03 -15.75 -5.66
CA THR A 95 7.46 -14.42 -5.36
C THR A 95 8.52 -13.49 -4.80
N PHE A 96 9.40 -13.98 -3.92
CA PHE A 96 10.48 -13.17 -3.34
C PHE A 96 11.52 -12.76 -4.39
N LYS A 97 11.85 -13.65 -5.33
CA LYS A 97 12.70 -13.29 -6.48
C LYS A 97 12.07 -12.18 -7.31
N LYS A 98 10.77 -12.25 -7.58
CA LYS A 98 10.04 -11.21 -8.32
C LYS A 98 9.96 -9.89 -7.56
N PHE A 99 9.68 -9.96 -6.26
CA PHE A 99 9.67 -8.78 -5.40
C PHE A 99 11.03 -8.08 -5.42
N ARG A 100 12.14 -8.82 -5.49
CA ARG A 100 13.51 -8.27 -5.47
C ARG A 100 14.08 -7.81 -6.81
N ASN A 101 13.48 -8.19 -7.93
CA ASN A 101 14.12 -8.19 -9.25
C ASN A 101 14.21 -6.80 -9.92
N SER A 102 14.74 -5.80 -9.21
CA SER A 102 15.25 -4.58 -9.84
C SER A 102 16.75 -4.47 -9.53
N ASP A 103 17.59 -4.47 -10.56
CA ASP A 103 19.03 -4.27 -10.42
C ASP A 103 19.35 -3.02 -9.57
N SER A 104 19.95 -3.26 -8.40
CA SER A 104 20.76 -2.36 -7.56
C SER A 104 20.10 -1.13 -6.86
N ARG A 105 20.27 -1.13 -5.52
CA ARG A 105 20.32 -0.03 -4.49
C ARG A 105 19.21 -0.08 -3.42
N ASP A 106 19.58 0.15 -2.15
CA ASP A 106 18.70 0.21 -0.96
C ASP A 106 17.44 1.09 -1.13
N ILE A 107 17.53 2.11 -2.01
CA ILE A 107 16.44 3.02 -2.36
C ILE A 107 15.23 2.28 -2.97
N THR A 108 15.43 1.17 -3.70
CA THR A 108 14.29 0.42 -4.29
C THR A 108 13.53 -0.39 -3.25
N LEU A 109 14.22 -0.99 -2.26
CA LEU A 109 13.58 -1.74 -1.19
C LEU A 109 12.79 -0.85 -0.23
N GLN A 110 13.27 0.37 0.01
CA GLN A 110 12.52 1.39 0.76
C GLN A 110 11.21 1.77 0.06
N GLY A 111 11.22 1.88 -1.27
CA GLY A 111 10.02 2.09 -2.09
C GLY A 111 9.06 0.91 -1.98
N GLN A 112 9.56 -0.31 -2.22
CA GLN A 112 8.78 -1.54 -2.13
C GLN A 112 8.16 -1.80 -0.75
N PHE A 113 8.87 -1.44 0.32
CA PHE A 113 8.31 -1.46 1.66
C PHE A 113 7.06 -0.57 1.77
N GLY A 114 7.14 0.67 1.26
CA GLY A 114 6.01 1.59 1.22
C GLY A 114 4.84 1.09 0.36
N GLU A 115 5.14 0.54 -0.82
CA GLU A 115 4.14 -0.04 -1.72
C GLU A 115 3.45 -1.26 -1.10
N LEU A 116 4.18 -2.12 -0.38
CA LEU A 116 3.62 -3.27 0.30
C LEU A 116 2.75 -2.87 1.50
N LEU A 117 3.11 -1.81 2.22
CA LEU A 117 2.23 -1.22 3.24
C LEU A 117 0.94 -0.67 2.62
N LEU A 118 1.08 0.11 1.55
CA LEU A 118 -0.05 0.68 0.82
C LEU A 118 -1.02 -0.41 0.33
N PHE A 119 -0.50 -1.50 -0.23
CA PHE A 119 -1.27 -2.66 -0.66
C PHE A 119 -2.10 -3.26 0.48
N ASN A 120 -1.48 -3.46 1.65
CA ASN A 120 -2.18 -4.02 2.82
C ASN A 120 -3.25 -3.06 3.36
N PHE A 121 -2.92 -1.77 3.45
CA PHE A 121 -3.83 -0.75 3.98
C PHE A 121 -5.01 -0.45 3.05
N LEU A 122 -4.81 -0.44 1.73
CA LEU A 122 -5.90 -0.32 0.76
C LEU A 122 -6.90 -1.46 0.92
N GLN A 123 -6.40 -2.68 1.07
CA GLN A 123 -7.23 -3.84 1.27
C GLN A 123 -7.92 -3.84 2.63
N HIS A 124 -7.25 -3.42 3.71
CA HIS A 124 -7.85 -3.42 5.04
C HIS A 124 -8.84 -2.28 5.26
N PHE A 125 -8.43 -1.03 5.04
CA PHE A 125 -9.23 0.15 5.41
C PHE A 125 -10.30 0.53 4.38
N PHE A 126 -10.12 0.12 3.12
CA PHE A 126 -11.02 0.51 2.02
C PHE A 126 -11.75 -0.68 1.38
N ASP A 127 -11.52 -1.90 1.91
CA ASP A 127 -12.00 -3.16 1.34
C ASP A 127 -11.68 -3.27 -0.17
N ALA A 128 -10.59 -2.64 -0.62
CA ALA A 128 -10.28 -2.47 -2.03
C ALA A 128 -9.29 -3.54 -2.47
N ILE A 129 -9.66 -4.37 -3.45
CA ILE A 129 -8.82 -5.44 -3.99
C ILE A 129 -7.87 -4.92 -5.07
N PRO A 130 -6.71 -5.56 -5.30
CA PRO A 130 -5.77 -5.11 -6.33
C PRO A 130 -6.37 -5.31 -7.72
N LEU A 131 -6.58 -4.21 -8.45
CA LEU A 131 -7.04 -4.23 -9.83
C LEU A 131 -5.86 -4.47 -10.77
N LEU A 132 -4.76 -3.74 -10.55
CA LEU A 132 -3.53 -3.86 -11.30
C LEU A 132 -2.40 -4.29 -10.35
N ARG A 133 -1.81 -5.45 -10.60
CA ARG A 133 -0.59 -5.90 -9.90
C ARG A 133 0.62 -5.55 -10.74
N LYS A 134 1.33 -4.48 -10.38
CA LYS A 134 2.59 -4.11 -11.03
C LYS A 134 3.70 -5.03 -10.56
N MET A 135 3.86 -6.17 -11.23
CA MET A 135 5.11 -6.92 -11.08
C MET A 135 6.24 -6.10 -11.72
N PRO A 136 7.49 -6.18 -11.22
CA PRO A 136 8.63 -5.75 -12.00
C PRO A 136 8.70 -6.61 -13.28
N ILE A 137 8.48 -6.00 -14.44
CA ILE A 137 8.59 -6.66 -15.74
C ILE A 137 9.98 -6.32 -16.29
N THR A 138 10.85 -7.32 -16.29
CA THR A 138 12.27 -7.23 -16.67
C THR A 138 12.53 -6.94 -18.16
N THR A 139 11.58 -6.37 -18.92
CA THR A 139 11.74 -6.19 -20.38
C THR A 139 11.81 -4.74 -20.85
N SER A 140 11.49 -3.73 -20.03
CA SER A 140 11.97 -2.36 -20.30
C SER A 140 11.98 -1.48 -19.04
N THR A 141 13.16 -1.07 -18.61
CA THR A 141 13.41 -0.21 -17.45
C THR A 141 12.78 1.18 -17.54
N ALA A 142 12.34 1.60 -18.73
CA ALA A 142 11.77 2.92 -18.99
C ALA A 142 10.24 3.00 -18.83
N MET A 143 9.50 1.89 -18.98
CA MET A 143 8.03 1.86 -18.80
C MET A 143 7.61 1.55 -17.37
N GLU A 144 8.51 0.98 -16.57
CA GLU A 144 8.22 0.40 -15.25
C GLU A 144 7.97 1.44 -14.14
N ARG A 145 8.40 2.69 -14.33
CA ARG A 145 8.48 3.71 -13.24
C ARG A 145 7.49 4.86 -13.32
N PHE A 146 6.52 4.82 -14.22
CA PHE A 146 5.57 5.93 -14.38
C PHE A 146 4.14 5.46 -14.14
N GLY A 147 3.56 5.86 -13.00
CA GLY A 147 2.15 5.58 -12.70
C GLY A 147 1.85 5.38 -11.23
N ALA A 148 0.61 5.07 -10.89
CA ALA A 148 0.18 4.82 -9.50
C ALA A 148 0.99 3.70 -8.85
N ASP A 149 1.44 3.85 -7.62
CA ASP A 149 2.04 2.73 -6.88
C ASP A 149 1.03 1.59 -6.67
N ALA A 150 -0.25 1.95 -6.58
CA ALA A 150 -1.33 1.00 -6.46
C ALA A 150 -2.59 1.46 -7.22
N ILE A 151 -3.25 0.51 -7.90
CA ILE A 151 -4.62 0.70 -8.40
C ILE A 151 -5.47 -0.44 -7.85
N HIS A 152 -6.39 -0.10 -6.94
CA HIS A 152 -7.30 -1.05 -6.31
C HIS A 152 -8.75 -0.72 -6.65
N TYR A 153 -9.64 -1.68 -6.46
CA TYR A 153 -11.04 -1.61 -6.83
C TYR A 153 -11.94 -2.14 -5.71
N ASN A 154 -13.11 -1.54 -5.56
CA ASN A 154 -14.19 -2.05 -4.72
C ASN A 154 -15.54 -1.76 -5.40
N TYR A 155 -16.56 -2.55 -5.10
CA TYR A 155 -17.94 -2.27 -5.46
C TYR A 155 -18.78 -2.17 -4.19
N LYS A 156 -19.28 -0.97 -3.90
CA LYS A 156 -20.04 -0.69 -2.67
C LYS A 156 -21.14 0.31 -2.95
N ASP A 157 -22.32 0.07 -2.37
CA ASP A 157 -23.48 0.97 -2.44
C ASP A 157 -23.86 1.37 -3.87
N GLY A 158 -23.76 0.43 -4.82
CA GLY A 158 -24.09 0.65 -6.23
C GLY A 158 -22.99 1.34 -7.05
N LYS A 159 -21.85 1.70 -6.43
CA LYS A 159 -20.76 2.44 -7.06
C LYS A 159 -19.52 1.59 -7.32
N ASN A 160 -18.84 1.89 -8.41
CA ASN A 160 -17.54 1.33 -8.78
C ASN A 160 -16.43 2.24 -8.22
N LEU A 161 -15.81 1.83 -7.13
CA LEU A 161 -14.80 2.63 -6.43
C LEU A 161 -13.40 2.22 -6.87
N PHE A 162 -12.64 3.16 -7.41
CA PHE A 162 -11.23 2.99 -7.76
C PHE A 162 -10.37 3.72 -6.75
N PHE A 163 -9.36 3.04 -6.22
CA PHE A 163 -8.41 3.61 -5.27
C PHE A 163 -7.06 3.73 -5.95
N LEU A 164 -6.63 4.96 -6.19
CA LEU A 164 -5.28 5.28 -6.65
C LEU A 164 -4.43 5.50 -5.40
N GLY A 165 -3.38 4.70 -5.27
CA GLY A 165 -2.48 4.73 -4.14
C GLY A 165 -1.11 5.28 -4.52
N GLU A 166 -0.53 6.08 -3.62
CA GLU A 166 0.84 6.57 -3.68
C GLU A 166 1.52 6.34 -2.33
N ALA A 167 2.75 5.80 -2.35
CA ALA A 167 3.56 5.55 -1.18
C ALA A 167 4.81 6.42 -1.19
N LYS A 168 5.02 7.14 -0.08
CA LYS A 168 6.25 7.92 0.13
C LYS A 168 6.89 7.53 1.46
N THR A 169 8.06 6.92 1.37
CA THR A 169 8.86 6.51 2.53
C THR A 169 10.09 7.42 2.63
N TYR A 170 10.34 8.04 3.79
CA TYR A 170 11.45 8.99 4.01
C TYR A 170 12.30 8.64 5.24
N THR A 171 13.52 8.18 4.98
CA THR A 171 14.49 7.63 5.94
C THR A 171 15.41 8.67 6.60
N ALA A 172 15.86 9.73 5.88
CA ALA A 172 16.83 10.72 6.38
C ALA A 172 16.46 12.20 6.09
N ASN A 173 16.99 13.14 6.91
CA ASN A 173 16.86 14.61 6.75
C ASN A 173 15.42 15.12 6.52
N TYR A 174 14.50 14.56 7.28
CA TYR A 174 13.07 14.66 7.04
C TYR A 174 12.47 16.07 7.20
N ARG A 175 11.65 16.48 6.22
CA ARG A 175 10.77 17.65 6.29
C ARG A 175 9.33 17.22 5.98
N PHE A 176 8.49 17.10 7.02
CA PHE A 176 7.09 16.66 6.92
C PHE A 176 6.28 17.43 5.86
N ASN A 177 6.47 18.76 5.78
CA ASN A 177 5.81 19.60 4.76
C ASN A 177 6.16 19.18 3.34
N GLN A 178 7.44 18.87 3.06
CA GLN A 178 7.87 18.45 1.73
C GLN A 178 7.30 17.08 1.38
N ALA A 179 7.28 16.15 2.35
CA ALA A 179 6.71 14.82 2.16
C ALA A 179 5.22 14.86 1.78
N ILE A 180 4.43 15.69 2.45
CA ILE A 180 3.02 15.88 2.12
C ILE A 180 2.87 16.51 0.72
N LYS A 181 3.68 17.52 0.40
CA LYS A 181 3.67 18.16 -0.91
C LYS A 181 3.99 17.18 -2.03
N ASP A 182 5.07 16.41 -1.91
CA ASP A 182 5.48 15.42 -2.89
C ASP A 182 4.41 14.33 -3.08
N ALA A 183 3.78 13.89 -1.98
CA ALA A 183 2.70 12.91 -2.03
C ALA A 183 1.49 13.46 -2.80
N ILE A 184 1.08 14.71 -2.54
CA ILE A 184 -0.03 15.36 -3.25
C ILE A 184 0.30 15.55 -4.73
N GLU A 185 1.48 16.08 -5.07
CA GLU A 185 1.89 16.29 -6.45
C GLU A 185 1.89 14.96 -7.23
N SER A 186 2.42 13.90 -6.62
CA SER A 186 2.48 12.58 -7.25
C SER A 186 1.10 11.96 -7.44
N ILE A 187 0.25 11.95 -6.41
CA ILE A 187 -1.08 11.34 -6.53
C ILE A 187 -2.00 12.12 -7.48
N LEU A 188 -1.85 13.45 -7.60
CA LEU A 188 -2.58 14.25 -8.59
C LEU A 188 -2.07 13.99 -10.01
N ASN A 189 -0.78 13.77 -10.20
CA ASN A 189 -0.24 13.33 -11.48
C ASN A 189 -0.78 11.93 -11.86
N THR A 190 -0.83 11.02 -10.89
CA THR A 190 -1.45 9.70 -11.03
C THR A 190 -2.93 9.83 -11.39
N TYR A 191 -3.69 10.67 -10.71
CA TYR A 191 -5.09 10.94 -11.01
C TYR A 191 -5.30 11.41 -12.47
N LYS A 192 -4.40 12.23 -13.01
CA LYS A 192 -4.47 12.68 -14.41
C LYS A 192 -4.16 11.58 -15.42
N ASN A 193 -3.29 10.62 -15.08
CA ASN A 193 -2.69 9.68 -16.04
C ASN A 193 -3.11 8.21 -15.89
N HIS A 194 -3.71 7.81 -14.77
CA HIS A 194 -3.98 6.39 -14.43
C HIS A 194 -4.77 5.61 -15.49
N ARG A 195 -5.70 6.23 -16.23
CA ARG A 195 -6.44 5.52 -17.30
C ARG A 195 -5.54 5.15 -18.48
N LYS A 196 -4.57 6.00 -18.83
CA LYS A 196 -3.59 5.70 -19.89
C LYS A 196 -2.71 4.53 -19.47
N GLU A 197 -2.23 4.60 -18.23
CA GLU A 197 -1.41 3.58 -17.59
C GLU A 197 -2.13 2.23 -17.51
N MET A 198 -3.33 2.18 -16.94
CA MET A 198 -4.16 0.96 -16.90
C MET A 198 -4.40 0.41 -18.31
N GLY A 199 -4.52 1.29 -19.29
CA GLY A 199 -4.70 0.93 -20.69
C GLY A 199 -3.54 0.17 -21.33
N LEU A 200 -2.31 0.29 -20.78
CA LEU A 200 -1.13 -0.46 -21.21
C LEU A 200 -1.20 -1.92 -20.77
N TYR A 201 -1.71 -2.18 -19.57
CA TYR A 201 -1.66 -3.50 -18.93
C TYR A 201 -2.96 -4.31 -19.02
N ILE A 202 -4.05 -3.73 -19.54
CA ILE A 202 -5.37 -4.39 -19.62
C ILE A 202 -5.39 -5.68 -20.45
N TYR A 203 -4.43 -5.83 -21.37
CA TYR A 203 -4.30 -7.02 -22.21
C TYR A 203 -3.18 -7.96 -21.75
N ASP A 204 -2.48 -7.59 -20.67
CA ASP A 204 -1.46 -8.40 -20.05
C ASP A 204 -2.04 -9.16 -18.85
N SER A 205 -1.30 -10.17 -18.38
CA SER A 205 -1.65 -10.98 -17.21
C SER A 205 -1.51 -10.26 -15.85
N PHE A 206 -1.57 -8.93 -15.81
CA PHE A 206 -1.43 -8.12 -14.58
C PHE A 206 -2.77 -7.80 -13.90
N ILE A 207 -3.87 -7.96 -14.63
CA ILE A 207 -5.23 -7.85 -14.11
C ILE A 207 -5.79 -9.26 -14.02
N SER A 208 -6.42 -9.60 -12.90
CA SER A 208 -7.03 -10.92 -12.74
C SER A 208 -8.24 -11.06 -13.67
N ASP A 209 -8.49 -12.26 -14.20
CA ASP A 209 -9.54 -12.51 -15.20
C ASP A 209 -10.92 -12.02 -14.72
N GLU A 210 -11.17 -12.09 -13.42
CA GLU A 210 -12.41 -11.65 -12.77
C GLU A 210 -12.62 -10.12 -12.86
N LEU A 211 -11.56 -9.34 -13.04
CA LEU A 211 -11.59 -7.87 -13.06
C LEU A 211 -11.33 -7.26 -14.44
N ILE A 212 -10.97 -8.06 -15.44
CA ILE A 212 -10.64 -7.57 -16.79
C ILE A 212 -11.80 -6.78 -17.40
N GLU A 213 -13.04 -7.26 -17.28
CA GLU A 213 -14.21 -6.57 -17.84
C GLU A 213 -14.51 -5.24 -17.15
N ILE A 214 -14.22 -5.14 -15.84
CA ILE A 214 -14.34 -3.88 -15.08
C ILE A 214 -13.27 -2.90 -15.56
N ALA A 215 -12.02 -3.34 -15.67
CA ALA A 215 -10.93 -2.51 -16.17
C ALA A 215 -11.19 -2.02 -17.60
N ARG A 216 -11.66 -2.90 -18.50
CA ARG A 216 -12.05 -2.56 -19.88
C ARG A 216 -13.17 -1.53 -19.92
N SER A 217 -14.24 -1.77 -19.15
CA SER A 217 -15.38 -0.85 -19.11
C SER A 217 -15.00 0.51 -18.55
N TYR A 218 -14.13 0.54 -17.53
CA TYR A 218 -13.60 1.78 -16.97
C TYR A 218 -12.73 2.55 -17.97
N LYS A 219 -11.80 1.88 -18.64
CA LYS A 219 -10.96 2.47 -19.70
C LYS A 219 -11.80 3.05 -20.84
N ASN A 220 -12.82 2.32 -21.27
CA ASN A 220 -13.66 2.69 -22.41
C ASN A 220 -14.77 3.69 -22.05
N GLY A 221 -14.88 4.11 -20.78
CA GLY A 221 -15.89 5.07 -20.33
C GLY A 221 -17.32 4.52 -20.32
N THR A 222 -17.49 3.19 -20.35
CA THR A 222 -18.81 2.53 -20.31
C THR A 222 -19.21 2.10 -18.89
N LEU A 223 -18.28 2.11 -17.94
CA LEU A 223 -18.56 1.80 -16.54
C LEU A 223 -19.32 2.95 -15.86
N LYS A 224 -20.53 2.66 -15.41
CA LYS A 224 -21.40 3.63 -14.73
C LYS A 224 -21.02 3.79 -13.24
N GLU A 225 -21.37 4.93 -12.66
CA GLU A 225 -21.19 5.19 -11.22
C GLU A 225 -19.75 4.96 -10.73
N ALA A 226 -18.76 5.32 -11.56
CA ALA A 226 -17.35 5.20 -11.22
C ALA A 226 -16.86 6.39 -10.38
N GLU A 227 -16.23 6.11 -9.25
CA GLU A 227 -15.70 7.09 -8.31
C GLU A 227 -14.23 6.81 -8.03
N ILE A 228 -13.39 7.86 -8.03
CA ILE A 228 -11.94 7.73 -7.86
C ILE A 228 -11.54 8.32 -6.50
N HIS A 229 -10.98 7.48 -5.64
CA HIS A 229 -10.41 7.83 -4.35
C HIS A 229 -8.89 7.88 -4.45
N LEU A 230 -8.31 8.88 -3.79
CA LEU A 230 -6.87 9.12 -3.75
C LEU A 230 -6.38 8.77 -2.35
N VAL A 231 -5.36 7.92 -2.26
CA VAL A 231 -4.80 7.46 -0.99
C VAL A 231 -3.29 7.65 -1.03
N SER A 232 -2.77 8.49 -0.14
CA SER A 232 -1.33 8.68 0.01
C SER A 232 -0.86 8.17 1.37
N ILE A 233 0.04 7.18 1.39
CA ILE A 233 0.76 6.79 2.60
C ILE A 233 2.05 7.59 2.72
N ILE A 234 2.25 8.21 3.88
CA ILE A 234 3.46 8.95 4.24
C ILE A 234 4.12 8.22 5.40
N THR A 235 5.16 7.46 5.08
CA THR A 235 6.02 6.79 6.05
C THR A 235 7.25 7.66 6.30
N TYR A 236 7.56 7.95 7.55
CA TYR A 236 8.66 8.84 7.86
C TYR A 236 9.38 8.52 9.16
N SER A 237 10.66 8.87 9.20
CA SER A 237 11.48 8.78 10.41
C SER A 237 11.03 9.83 11.43
N GLU A 238 10.37 9.38 12.51
CA GLU A 238 9.91 10.25 13.61
C GLU A 238 11.00 10.41 14.66
N THR A 239 11.15 11.65 15.14
CA THR A 239 12.26 12.08 16.02
C THR A 239 11.78 12.57 17.38
N LYS A 240 10.50 12.89 17.54
CA LYS A 240 9.91 13.19 18.84
C LYS A 240 9.89 11.92 19.67
N THR A 241 10.47 11.99 20.86
CA THR A 241 10.43 10.88 21.83
C THR A 241 9.10 10.92 22.59
N PHE A 242 8.72 9.76 23.13
CA PHE A 242 7.57 9.60 24.02
C PHE A 242 7.98 8.79 25.25
N GLU A 243 7.24 8.93 26.35
CA GLU A 243 7.52 8.19 27.58
C GLU A 243 6.92 6.77 27.53
N LYS A 244 7.73 5.75 27.80
CA LYS A 244 7.28 4.36 27.86
C LYS A 244 6.80 3.97 29.27
N LYS A 245 5.64 4.46 29.72
CA LYS A 245 5.05 4.04 31.02
C LYS A 245 3.91 3.04 30.89
N SER A 246 3.16 3.06 29.80
CA SER A 246 2.12 2.06 29.49
C SER A 246 1.79 2.07 28.01
N GLU A 247 1.25 0.97 27.49
CA GLU A 247 0.78 0.86 26.11
C GLU A 247 -0.21 1.98 25.74
N LYS A 248 -1.16 2.26 26.64
CA LYS A 248 -2.15 3.33 26.45
C LYS A 248 -1.51 4.70 26.30
N GLN A 249 -0.57 5.04 27.19
CA GLN A 249 0.13 6.33 27.10
C GLN A 249 0.97 6.43 25.83
N ILE A 250 1.67 5.36 25.45
CA ILE A 250 2.45 5.31 24.20
C ILE A 250 1.56 5.64 23.01
N LYS A 251 0.40 4.97 22.90
CA LYS A 251 -0.57 5.20 21.82
C LYS A 251 -1.08 6.64 21.81
N GLU A 252 -1.50 7.17 22.97
CA GLU A 252 -1.96 8.56 23.09
C GLU A 252 -0.87 9.59 22.73
N GLU A 253 0.40 9.33 23.03
CA GLU A 253 1.51 10.21 22.66
C GLU A 253 1.82 10.13 21.16
N ILE A 254 1.75 8.94 20.54
CA ILE A 254 1.87 8.77 19.09
C ILE A 254 0.76 9.56 18.38
N GLU A 255 -0.50 9.45 18.83
CA GLU A 255 -1.62 10.20 18.26
C GLU A 255 -1.38 11.72 18.27
N LYS A 256 -0.89 12.25 19.41
CA LYS A 256 -0.53 13.67 19.57
C LYS A 256 0.63 14.07 18.67
N ILE A 257 1.66 13.22 18.56
CA ILE A 257 2.82 13.47 17.68
C ILE A 257 2.36 13.62 16.23
N VAL A 258 1.52 12.70 15.74
CA VAL A 258 1.01 12.77 14.37
C VAL A 258 0.08 13.97 14.18
N ALA A 259 -0.79 14.28 15.14
CA ALA A 259 -1.64 15.49 15.12
C ALA A 259 -0.80 16.77 14.99
N ASP A 260 0.23 16.90 15.82
CA ASP A 260 1.15 18.04 15.83
C ASP A 260 1.91 18.20 14.51
N ARG A 261 2.29 17.08 13.88
CA ARG A 261 2.98 17.08 12.59
C ARG A 261 2.06 17.58 11.50
N GLY A 262 0.83 17.05 11.42
CA GLY A 262 -0.17 17.46 10.44
C GLY A 262 -0.60 18.93 10.60
N ALA A 263 -0.81 19.38 11.83
CA ALA A 263 -1.27 20.75 12.10
C ALA A 263 -0.24 21.83 11.71
N LYS A 264 1.04 21.45 11.59
CA LYS A 264 2.14 22.33 11.17
C LYS A 264 2.37 22.35 9.66
N VAL A 265 1.60 21.60 8.88
CA VAL A 265 1.70 21.62 7.42
C VAL A 265 1.22 22.96 6.88
N GLU A 266 2.06 23.58 6.07
CA GLU A 266 1.76 24.84 5.40
C GLU A 266 0.52 24.71 4.51
N ARG A 267 -0.46 25.61 4.69
CA ARG A 267 -1.74 25.55 3.96
C ARG A 267 -1.58 25.61 2.43
N ALA A 268 -0.56 26.33 1.96
CA ALA A 268 -0.24 26.46 0.53
C ALA A 268 0.04 25.11 -0.15
N VAL A 269 0.49 24.09 0.60
CA VAL A 269 0.72 22.74 0.07
C VAL A 269 -0.56 22.10 -0.47
N PHE A 270 -1.73 22.48 0.06
CA PHE A 270 -3.00 21.88 -0.30
C PHE A 270 -3.75 22.64 -1.41
N GLU A 271 -3.28 23.82 -1.81
CA GLU A 271 -3.94 24.66 -2.83
C GLU A 271 -4.03 23.99 -4.20
N MET A 272 -3.16 23.00 -4.45
CA MET A 272 -3.18 22.21 -5.68
C MET A 272 -4.28 21.14 -5.73
N ILE A 273 -4.96 20.87 -4.61
CA ILE A 273 -6.05 19.89 -4.54
C ILE A 273 -7.35 20.58 -4.96
N ASP A 274 -8.00 20.05 -6.00
CA ASP A 274 -9.33 20.49 -6.39
C ASP A 274 -10.33 20.22 -5.26
N ILE A 275 -11.18 21.20 -4.95
CA ILE A 275 -12.24 21.10 -3.93
C ILE A 275 -13.16 19.91 -4.21
N GLY A 276 -13.41 19.58 -5.48
CA GLY A 276 -14.22 18.42 -5.87
C GLY A 276 -13.57 17.07 -5.50
N LEU A 277 -12.25 17.02 -5.30
CA LEU A 277 -11.52 15.83 -4.84
C LEU A 277 -11.46 15.73 -3.32
N HIS A 278 -11.82 16.78 -2.58
CA HIS A 278 -11.72 16.80 -1.12
C HIS A 278 -12.38 15.62 -0.42
N PRO A 279 -13.61 15.20 -0.79
CA PRO A 279 -14.28 14.06 -0.13
C PRO A 279 -13.61 12.70 -0.41
N ARG A 280 -12.69 12.66 -1.37
CA ARG A 280 -12.10 11.44 -1.92
C ARG A 280 -10.59 11.35 -1.69
N PHE A 281 -9.99 12.38 -1.10
CA PHE A 281 -8.58 12.43 -0.75
C PHE A 281 -8.36 11.89 0.66
N ASN A 282 -7.44 10.93 0.81
CA ASN A 282 -7.17 10.26 2.08
C ASN A 282 -5.66 10.22 2.31
N TYR A 283 -5.23 10.58 3.51
CA TYR A 283 -3.85 10.35 3.96
C TYR A 283 -3.80 9.15 4.91
N ILE A 284 -2.68 8.43 4.86
CA ILE A 284 -2.28 7.44 5.86
C ILE A 284 -0.91 7.86 6.38
N ILE A 285 -0.83 8.28 7.64
CA ILE A 285 0.40 8.78 8.22
C ILE A 285 1.02 7.69 9.10
N PHE A 286 2.24 7.28 8.78
CA PHE A 286 2.95 6.20 9.45
C PHE A 286 4.30 6.69 10.03
N PRO A 287 4.31 7.29 11.23
CA PRO A 287 5.54 7.55 11.98
C PRO A 287 6.27 6.25 12.32
N VAL A 288 7.58 6.22 12.10
CA VAL A 288 8.45 5.12 12.51
C VAL A 288 9.68 5.67 13.19
N TRP A 289 9.96 5.20 14.41
CA TRP A 289 11.21 5.47 15.11
C TRP A 289 12.28 4.52 14.59
N ASP A 290 13.49 5.03 14.32
CA ASP A 290 14.58 4.23 13.73
C ASP A 290 14.18 3.52 12.42
N LEU A 291 13.52 4.25 11.52
CA LEU A 291 13.02 3.72 10.24
C LEU A 291 14.11 3.02 9.41
N ASP A 292 15.35 3.53 9.41
CA ASP A 292 16.47 2.88 8.72
C ASP A 292 16.70 1.45 9.20
N GLN A 293 16.61 1.21 10.51
CA GLN A 293 16.78 -0.11 11.09
C GLN A 293 15.60 -1.03 10.73
N LEU A 294 14.38 -0.49 10.70
CA LEU A 294 13.20 -1.23 10.24
C LEU A 294 13.34 -1.68 8.78
N ILE A 295 13.84 -0.79 7.90
CA ILE A 295 14.07 -1.13 6.49
C ILE A 295 15.17 -2.18 6.35
N ILE A 296 16.29 -2.06 7.09
CA ILE A 296 17.35 -3.07 7.11
C ILE A 296 16.81 -4.44 7.57
N GLN A 297 15.98 -4.44 8.61
CA GLN A 297 15.35 -5.65 9.12
C GLN A 297 14.41 -6.30 8.09
N PHE A 298 13.55 -5.50 7.46
CA PHE A 298 12.69 -5.95 6.36
C PHE A 298 13.52 -6.56 5.22
N GLN A 299 14.60 -5.89 4.80
CA GLN A 299 15.51 -6.38 3.76
C GLN A 299 16.16 -7.72 4.13
N ASN A 300 16.60 -7.87 5.38
CA ASN A 300 17.22 -9.09 5.89
C ASN A 300 16.25 -10.27 5.91
N LEU A 301 14.98 -10.04 6.22
CA LEU A 301 13.96 -11.09 6.28
C LEU A 301 13.52 -11.57 4.88
N ILE A 302 13.53 -10.68 3.87
CA ILE A 302 13.37 -11.11 2.48
C ILE A 302 14.59 -11.94 2.04
N GLY A 303 15.75 -11.72 2.69
CA GLY A 303 17.12 -12.24 2.41
C GLY A 303 17.31 -13.72 2.57
N LYS A 304 16.50 -14.31 3.43
CA LYS A 304 16.57 -15.70 3.88
C LYS A 304 15.61 -16.57 3.07
#